data_AF-U6F733-F1
#
_entry.id   AF-U6F733-F1
#
_cell.length_a   1.000
_cell.length_b   1.000
_cell.length_c   1.000
_cell.angle_alpha   90.00
_cell.angle_beta   90.00
_cell.angle_gamma   90.00
#
_symmetry.space_group_name_H-M   'P 1'
#
loop_
_entity.id
_entity.type
_entity.pdbx_description
1 polymer ?
#
loop_
_entity_poly.entity_id
_entity_poly.type
_entity_poly.pdbx_seq_one_letter_code
_entity_poly.pdbx_strand_id
1 'polypeptide(L)'
;MLVLTVLPGIGFILYLFFGRQLSHDEIFAIQEEQKKVQRHYLAEQRDMLKEHDLLPEKERLPRVRMLSELNLNNDDAILTFDNQVKVFISGPELFDQMITDIKNAKKSVSLELYTFYSNQLGHRVLKALEEAAANGAKVRVIYDTSGSRGTKPSFFDHLRAAKLSHLFPLQKSTGLLPHDSITTYIEN
;
A
#
# COMPACT_ATOMS: atom_id res chain seq x y z
N MET A 1 2.21 -27.38 -5.66
CA MET A 1 1.90 -28.21 -6.84
C MET A 1 2.46 -29.64 -6.77
N LEU A 2 2.82 -30.17 -5.58
CA LEU A 2 3.35 -31.54 -5.43
C LEU A 2 2.44 -32.44 -4.57
N VAL A 3 1.66 -31.87 -3.65
CA VAL A 3 0.69 -32.59 -2.80
C VAL A 3 -0.53 -33.10 -3.58
N LEU A 4 -0.99 -32.37 -4.60
CA LEU A 4 -2.14 -32.78 -5.44
C LEU A 4 -1.80 -33.95 -6.37
N THR A 5 -0.51 -34.14 -6.70
CA THR A 5 -0.03 -35.14 -7.64
C THR A 5 0.19 -36.50 -6.99
N VAL A 6 0.44 -36.54 -5.67
CA VAL A 6 0.80 -37.77 -4.94
C VAL A 6 -0.44 -38.52 -4.42
N LEU A 7 -1.56 -37.83 -4.16
CA LEU A 7 -2.81 -38.43 -3.64
C LEU A 7 -4.04 -37.69 -4.22
N PRO A 8 -4.59 -38.11 -5.38
CA PRO A 8 -5.80 -37.51 -5.92
C PRO A 8 -6.96 -37.68 -4.92
N GLY A 9 -7.66 -36.59 -4.60
CA GLY A 9 -8.74 -36.55 -3.60
C GLY A 9 -8.31 -36.10 -2.20
N ILE A 10 -7.39 -36.81 -1.55
CA ILE A 10 -6.96 -36.48 -0.17
C ILE A 10 -6.19 -35.16 -0.12
N GLY A 11 -5.32 -34.90 -1.11
CA GLY A 11 -4.61 -33.62 -1.20
C GLY A 11 -5.55 -32.42 -1.43
N PHE A 12 -6.68 -32.63 -2.12
CA PHE A 12 -7.71 -31.62 -2.32
C PHE A 12 -8.49 -31.34 -1.03
N ILE A 13 -8.87 -32.40 -0.30
CA ILE A 13 -9.53 -32.27 1.01
C ILE A 13 -8.59 -31.56 2.01
N LEU A 14 -7.34 -31.99 2.15
CA LEU A 14 -6.37 -31.33 3.02
C LEU A 14 -6.10 -29.88 2.59
N TYR A 15 -6.07 -29.59 1.29
CA TYR A 15 -5.97 -28.21 0.81
C TYR A 15 -7.20 -27.36 1.16
N LEU A 16 -8.41 -27.91 1.12
CA LEU A 16 -9.63 -27.20 1.54
C LEU A 16 -9.65 -26.91 3.05
N PHE A 17 -9.16 -27.81 3.88
CA PHE A 17 -9.14 -27.65 5.34
C PHE A 17 -7.96 -26.81 5.86
N PHE A 18 -6.77 -26.94 5.26
CA PHE A 18 -5.54 -26.26 5.72
C PHE A 18 -5.09 -25.08 4.85
N GLY A 19 -5.57 -24.98 3.60
CA GLY A 19 -5.17 -23.92 2.66
C GLY A 19 -5.96 -22.62 2.79
N ARG A 20 -7.08 -22.62 3.51
CA ARG A 20 -7.89 -21.43 3.81
C ARG A 20 -7.76 -21.08 5.31
N GLN A 21 -6.62 -20.59 5.72
CA GLN A 21 -6.56 -19.81 6.96
C GLN A 21 -6.26 -18.36 6.63
N LEU A 22 -7.34 -17.70 6.22
CA LEU A 22 -7.56 -16.30 6.45
C LEU A 22 -9.01 -16.04 6.81
N SER A 23 -9.21 -15.32 7.90
CA SER A 23 -10.47 -14.65 8.25
C SER A 23 -10.97 -13.90 7.01
N HIS A 24 -11.94 -14.50 6.30
CA HIS A 24 -12.59 -13.82 5.18
C HIS A 24 -13.33 -12.59 5.71
N ASP A 25 -13.88 -12.66 6.92
CA ASP A 25 -14.77 -11.62 7.41
C ASP A 25 -14.06 -10.26 7.59
N GLU A 26 -12.82 -10.22 8.09
CA GLU A 26 -12.09 -8.96 8.29
C GLU A 26 -11.56 -8.34 6.99
N ILE A 27 -10.99 -9.17 6.09
CA ILE A 27 -10.52 -8.69 4.78
C ILE A 27 -11.70 -8.21 3.94
N PHE A 28 -12.82 -8.93 3.97
CA PHE A 28 -14.02 -8.55 3.23
C PHE A 28 -14.64 -7.27 3.80
N ALA A 29 -14.69 -7.10 5.13
CA ALA A 29 -15.19 -5.87 5.76
C ALA A 29 -14.37 -4.63 5.35
N ILE A 30 -13.03 -4.71 5.40
CA ILE A 30 -12.15 -3.61 4.96
C ILE A 30 -12.34 -3.33 3.46
N GLN A 31 -12.43 -4.38 2.63
CA GLN A 31 -12.69 -4.23 1.21
C GLN A 31 -14.06 -3.62 0.93
N GLU A 32 -15.07 -3.90 1.75
CA GLU A 32 -16.43 -3.41 1.57
C GLU A 32 -16.54 -1.90 1.87
N GLU A 33 -15.91 -1.43 2.95
CA GLU A 33 -15.85 0.01 3.25
C GLU A 33 -15.06 0.78 2.17
N GLN A 34 -13.87 0.29 1.79
CA GLN A 34 -13.09 0.93 0.72
C GLN A 34 -13.85 0.91 -0.61
N LYS A 35 -14.49 -0.21 -0.97
CA LYS A 35 -15.32 -0.30 -2.17
C LYS A 35 -16.50 0.65 -2.11
N LYS A 36 -17.09 0.91 -0.95
CA LYS A 36 -18.23 1.83 -0.84
C LYS A 36 -17.81 3.26 -1.17
N VAL A 37 -16.70 3.73 -0.60
CA VAL A 37 -16.14 5.05 -0.90
C VAL A 37 -15.73 5.13 -2.38
N GLN A 38 -15.01 4.12 -2.86
CA GLN A 38 -14.58 4.06 -4.26
C GLN A 38 -15.77 4.06 -5.22
N ARG A 39 -16.79 3.24 -4.97
CA ARG A 39 -18.03 3.17 -5.79
C ARG A 39 -18.76 4.50 -5.83
N HIS A 40 -18.77 5.25 -4.73
CA HIS A 40 -19.41 6.56 -4.69
C HIS A 40 -18.77 7.53 -5.69
N TYR A 41 -17.44 7.69 -5.61
CA TYR A 41 -16.71 8.57 -6.53
C TYR A 41 -16.70 8.05 -7.98
N LEU A 42 -16.69 6.73 -8.17
CA LEU A 42 -16.78 6.13 -9.51
C LEU A 42 -18.12 6.36 -10.19
N ALA A 43 -19.22 6.26 -9.44
CA ALA A 43 -20.54 6.53 -9.98
C ALA A 43 -20.61 8.00 -10.45
N GLU A 44 -20.15 8.93 -9.61
CA GLU A 44 -20.09 10.35 -9.94
C GLU A 44 -19.24 10.61 -11.19
N GLN A 45 -18.02 10.04 -11.30
CA GLN A 45 -17.21 10.22 -12.50
C GLN A 45 -17.81 9.59 -13.75
N ARG A 46 -18.44 8.42 -13.65
CA ARG A 46 -19.09 7.78 -14.79
C ARG A 46 -20.26 8.60 -15.32
N ASP A 47 -21.00 9.28 -14.44
CA ASP A 47 -22.09 10.15 -14.84
C ASP A 47 -21.56 11.46 -15.45
N MET A 48 -20.53 12.07 -14.85
CA MET A 48 -19.85 13.23 -15.43
C MET A 48 -19.24 12.96 -16.81
N LEU A 49 -18.73 11.75 -17.06
CA LEU A 49 -18.20 11.33 -18.37
C LEU A 49 -19.30 11.27 -19.44
N LYS A 50 -20.53 10.90 -19.06
CA LYS A 50 -21.67 10.81 -19.97
C LYS A 50 -22.29 12.18 -20.24
N GLU A 51 -22.37 13.03 -19.22
CA GLU A 51 -23.15 14.28 -19.30
C GLU A 51 -22.34 15.54 -19.65
N HIS A 52 -21.12 15.70 -19.14
CA HIS A 52 -20.44 17.02 -19.14
C HIS A 52 -18.97 17.00 -19.62
N ASP A 53 -18.47 15.85 -20.06
CA ASP A 53 -17.06 15.61 -20.40
C ASP A 53 -16.16 15.81 -19.17
N LEU A 54 -15.64 14.72 -18.59
CA LEU A 54 -14.85 14.72 -17.35
C LEU A 54 -13.65 15.68 -17.38
N LEU A 55 -13.13 15.96 -18.58
CA LEU A 55 -11.88 16.67 -18.76
C LEU A 55 -12.10 18.18 -18.82
N PRO A 56 -11.23 18.97 -18.16
CA PRO A 56 -11.17 20.41 -18.38
C PRO A 56 -11.10 20.73 -19.87
N GLU A 57 -11.71 21.82 -20.32
CA GLU A 57 -11.86 22.15 -21.75
C GLU A 57 -10.53 22.09 -22.52
N LYS A 58 -9.44 22.53 -21.89
CA LYS A 58 -8.08 22.53 -22.44
C LYS A 58 -7.48 21.13 -22.63
N GLU A 59 -8.02 20.13 -21.96
CA GLU A 59 -7.51 18.75 -21.88
C GLU A 59 -8.39 17.74 -22.62
N ARG A 60 -9.47 18.19 -23.28
CA ARG A 60 -10.42 17.38 -24.08
C ARG A 60 -9.83 16.84 -25.40
N LEU A 61 -8.63 16.27 -25.33
CA LEU A 61 -7.99 15.58 -26.43
C LEU A 61 -8.54 14.15 -26.53
N PRO A 62 -8.82 13.62 -27.73
CA PRO A 62 -9.37 12.27 -27.90
C PRO A 62 -8.53 11.18 -27.21
N ARG A 63 -7.20 11.33 -27.21
CA ARG A 63 -6.28 10.40 -26.54
C ARG A 63 -6.41 10.43 -25.01
N VAL A 64 -6.55 11.63 -24.43
CA VAL A 64 -6.69 11.78 -22.98
C VAL A 64 -8.01 11.15 -22.54
N ARG A 65 -9.11 11.42 -23.27
CA ARG A 65 -10.40 10.79 -23.03
C ARG A 65 -10.33 9.26 -23.12
N MET A 66 -9.71 8.71 -24.16
CA MET A 66 -9.53 7.27 -24.31
C MET A 66 -8.76 6.66 -23.13
N LEU A 67 -7.69 7.30 -22.66
CA LEU A 67 -6.92 6.84 -21.50
C LEU A 67 -7.73 6.94 -20.21
N SER A 68 -8.45 8.03 -20.00
CA SER A 68 -9.35 8.23 -18.88
C SER A 68 -10.42 7.14 -18.80
N GLU A 69 -11.09 6.86 -19.91
CA GLU A 69 -12.11 5.79 -20.01
C GLU A 69 -11.50 4.40 -19.78
N LEU A 70 -10.32 4.13 -20.34
CA LEU A 70 -9.63 2.85 -20.16
C LEU A 70 -9.24 2.60 -18.71
N ASN A 71 -8.68 3.60 -18.02
CA ASN A 71 -8.30 3.48 -16.60
C ASN A 71 -9.54 3.28 -15.70
N LEU A 72 -10.61 4.05 -15.95
CA LEU A 72 -11.87 3.94 -15.21
C LEU A 72 -12.60 2.60 -15.42
N ASN A 73 -12.48 2.00 -16.60
CA ASN A 73 -13.16 0.75 -16.92
C ASN A 73 -12.38 -0.49 -16.51
N ASN A 74 -11.04 -0.43 -16.51
CA ASN A 74 -10.20 -1.60 -16.21
C ASN A 74 -9.78 -1.71 -14.74
N ASP A 75 -9.56 -0.58 -14.07
CA ASP A 75 -8.96 -0.56 -12.72
C ASP A 75 -9.73 0.31 -11.74
N ASP A 76 -10.93 0.79 -12.12
CA ASP A 76 -11.74 1.67 -11.27
C ASP A 76 -10.91 2.88 -10.78
N ALA A 77 -10.00 3.36 -11.64
CA ALA A 77 -9.03 4.38 -11.34
C ALA A 77 -9.61 5.78 -11.55
N ILE A 78 -9.98 6.41 -10.44
CA ILE A 78 -10.58 7.75 -10.35
C ILE A 78 -9.58 8.80 -10.85
N LEU A 79 -10.04 9.71 -11.71
CA LEU A 79 -9.24 10.84 -12.19
C LEU A 79 -9.20 11.96 -11.15
N THR A 80 -8.01 12.50 -10.88
CA THR A 80 -7.84 13.72 -10.08
C THR A 80 -7.32 14.84 -10.98
N PHE A 81 -7.70 16.07 -10.66
CA PHE A 81 -7.27 17.27 -11.37
C PHE A 81 -6.44 18.17 -10.46
N ASP A 82 -5.78 19.18 -11.04
CA ASP A 82 -4.95 20.15 -10.32
C ASP A 82 -3.83 19.53 -9.47
N ASN A 83 -3.28 18.40 -9.93
CA ASN A 83 -2.19 17.72 -9.26
C ASN A 83 -0.88 18.50 -9.38
N GLN A 84 -0.16 18.66 -8.27
CA GLN A 84 1.22 19.13 -8.29
C GLN A 84 2.16 17.93 -8.39
N VAL A 85 2.84 17.81 -9.54
CA VAL A 85 3.71 16.66 -9.84
C VAL A 85 5.16 17.13 -9.90
N LYS A 86 6.02 16.50 -9.10
CA LYS A 86 7.48 16.63 -9.17
C LYS A 86 8.07 15.33 -9.69
N VAL A 87 8.79 15.39 -10.81
CA VAL A 87 9.43 14.23 -11.43
C VAL A 87 10.86 14.10 -10.93
N PHE A 88 11.24 12.91 -10.47
CA PHE A 88 12.61 12.57 -10.11
C PHE A 88 13.20 11.61 -11.14
N ILE A 89 14.36 11.96 -11.68
CA ILE A 89 15.14 11.11 -12.60
C ILE A 89 16.38 10.52 -11.93
N SER A 90 16.60 10.87 -10.66
CA SER A 90 17.76 10.50 -9.86
C SER A 90 17.31 9.91 -8.53
N GLY A 91 17.84 8.72 -8.20
CA GLY A 91 17.56 8.05 -6.93
C GLY A 91 17.94 8.89 -5.70
N PRO A 92 19.18 9.41 -5.59
CA PRO A 92 19.59 10.26 -4.48
C PRO A 92 18.64 11.46 -4.23
N GLU A 93 18.24 12.17 -5.29
CA GLU A 93 17.33 13.31 -5.17
C GLU A 93 15.95 12.90 -4.65
N LEU A 94 15.41 11.78 -5.15
CA LEU A 94 14.15 11.21 -4.67
C LEU A 94 14.22 10.89 -3.17
N PHE A 95 15.26 10.18 -2.75
CA PHE A 95 15.40 9.77 -1.35
C PHE A 95 15.66 10.95 -0.41
N ASP A 96 16.43 11.94 -0.83
CA ASP A 96 16.69 13.14 -0.05
C ASP A 96 15.42 13.98 0.15
N GLN A 97 14.61 14.13 -0.90
CA GLN A 97 13.29 14.77 -0.78
C GLN A 97 12.37 13.94 0.12
N MET A 98 12.26 12.63 -0.11
CA MET A 98 11.38 11.74 0.68
C MET A 98 11.74 11.80 2.18
N ILE A 99 13.03 11.78 2.52
CA ILE A 99 13.49 11.94 3.91
C ILE A 99 13.06 13.28 4.49
N THR A 100 13.14 14.35 3.70
CA THR A 100 12.70 15.70 4.12
C THR A 100 11.19 15.74 4.38
N ASP A 101 10.41 15.13 3.50
CA ASP A 101 8.94 15.07 3.61
C ASP A 101 8.52 14.24 4.84
N ILE A 102 9.19 13.12 5.08
CA ILE A 102 8.99 12.28 6.28
C ILE A 102 9.23 13.11 7.55
N LYS A 103 10.34 13.83 7.64
CA LYS A 103 10.69 14.67 8.82
C LYS A 103 9.67 15.78 9.07
N ASN A 104 9.10 16.33 8.00
CA ASN A 104 8.14 17.43 8.07
C ASN A 104 6.69 16.98 8.29
N ALA A 105 6.40 15.68 8.18
CA ALA A 105 5.05 15.15 8.33
C ALA A 105 4.47 15.46 9.72
N LYS A 106 3.22 15.96 9.75
CA LYS A 106 2.53 16.39 10.98
C LYS A 106 1.44 15.43 11.46
N LYS A 107 0.89 14.61 10.56
CA LYS A 107 -0.24 13.71 10.86
C LYS A 107 0.14 12.25 10.71
N SER A 108 0.67 11.88 9.55
CA SER A 108 1.03 10.50 9.29
C SER A 108 2.07 10.35 8.18
N VAL A 109 2.80 9.23 8.23
CA VAL A 109 3.69 8.74 7.17
C VAL A 109 3.28 7.30 6.88
N SER A 110 2.90 7.02 5.63
CA SER A 110 2.70 5.65 5.14
C SER A 110 3.79 5.38 4.09
N LEU A 111 4.71 4.47 4.39
CA LEU A 111 5.80 4.10 3.50
C LEU A 111 5.65 2.64 3.06
N GLU A 112 5.66 2.41 1.75
CA GLU A 112 5.66 1.08 1.16
C GLU A 112 6.88 0.94 0.23
N LEU A 113 7.72 -0.06 0.48
CA LEU A 113 8.92 -0.32 -0.30
C LEU A 113 9.12 -1.81 -0.56
N TYR A 114 9.44 -2.15 -1.80
CA TYR A 114 9.80 -3.53 -2.15
C TYR A 114 11.10 -3.99 -1.46
N THR A 115 12.10 -3.12 -1.30
CA THR A 115 13.34 -3.45 -0.57
C THR A 115 13.66 -2.41 0.49
N PHE A 116 14.02 -2.87 1.69
CA PHE A 116 14.52 -2.05 2.78
C PHE A 116 15.78 -2.69 3.35
N TYR A 117 16.94 -2.15 3.02
CA TYR A 117 18.23 -2.66 3.48
C TYR A 117 18.80 -1.87 4.65
N SER A 118 19.43 -2.54 5.62
CA SER A 118 20.18 -1.91 6.72
C SER A 118 21.53 -1.32 6.25
N ASN A 119 21.54 -0.58 5.14
CA ASN A 119 22.69 0.14 4.62
C ASN A 119 22.60 1.64 4.99
N GLN A 120 23.55 2.46 4.51
CA GLN A 120 23.57 3.89 4.85
C GLN A 120 22.25 4.61 4.51
N LEU A 121 21.65 4.31 3.35
CA LEU A 121 20.37 4.90 2.95
C LEU A 121 19.22 4.42 3.86
N GLY A 122 19.13 3.12 4.13
CA GLY A 122 18.09 2.60 5.01
C GLY A 122 18.15 3.15 6.42
N HIS A 123 19.35 3.36 6.98
CA HIS A 123 19.50 4.02 8.28
C HIS A 123 19.02 5.48 8.26
N ARG A 124 19.28 6.22 7.16
CA ARG A 124 18.79 7.59 7.01
C ARG A 124 17.26 7.64 6.95
N VAL A 125 16.64 6.73 6.20
CA VAL A 125 15.18 6.62 6.10
C VAL A 125 14.57 6.19 7.44
N LEU A 126 15.12 5.17 8.10
CA LEU A 126 14.66 4.70 9.40
C LEU A 126 14.71 5.82 10.45
N LYS A 127 15.83 6.54 10.53
CA LYS A 127 15.97 7.67 11.45
C LYS A 127 14.94 8.77 11.20
N ALA A 128 14.63 9.07 9.93
CA ALA A 128 13.60 10.05 9.59
C ALA A 128 12.21 9.59 10.06
N LEU A 129 11.90 8.30 9.91
CA LEU A 129 10.64 7.71 10.38
C LEU A 129 10.53 7.75 11.90
N GLU A 130 11.61 7.45 12.62
CA GLU A 130 11.68 7.55 14.08
C GLU A 130 11.47 9.00 14.55
N GLU A 131 12.12 9.97 13.90
CA GLU A 131 11.93 11.40 14.18
C GLU A 131 10.47 11.84 13.93
N ALA A 132 9.84 11.38 12.84
CA ALA A 132 8.45 11.67 12.54
C ALA A 132 7.51 11.09 13.61
N ALA A 133 7.74 9.85 14.04
CA ALA A 133 6.97 9.22 15.10
C ALA A 133 7.13 9.96 16.44
N ALA A 134 8.35 10.38 16.77
CA ALA A 134 8.65 11.17 17.97
C ALA A 134 7.95 12.55 17.95
N ASN A 135 7.77 13.14 16.77
CA ASN A 135 7.04 14.39 16.56
C ASN A 135 5.52 14.24 16.57
N GLY A 136 4.99 13.03 16.80
CA GLY A 136 3.55 12.78 16.91
C GLY A 136 2.87 12.33 15.62
N ALA A 137 3.61 12.10 14.53
CA ALA A 137 3.02 11.55 13.30
C ALA A 137 2.79 10.03 13.44
N LYS A 138 1.65 9.54 12.95
CA LYS A 138 1.38 8.08 12.84
C LYS A 138 2.23 7.50 11.70
N VAL A 139 3.19 6.62 12.01
CA VAL A 139 4.10 6.02 11.04
C VAL A 139 3.69 4.58 10.74
N ARG A 140 3.51 4.25 9.46
CA ARG A 140 3.21 2.90 8.98
C ARG A 140 4.20 2.53 7.91
N VAL A 141 4.87 1.39 8.06
CA VAL A 141 5.87 0.93 7.12
C VAL A 141 5.52 -0.49 6.67
N ILE A 142 5.33 -0.66 5.36
CA ILE A 142 5.15 -1.95 4.70
C ILE A 142 6.39 -2.25 3.88
N TYR A 143 6.95 -3.46 4.02
CA TYR A 143 8.11 -3.86 3.22
C TYR A 143 8.12 -5.36 2.89
N ASP A 144 8.67 -5.74 1.73
CA ASP A 144 8.83 -7.15 1.35
C ASP A 144 10.06 -7.75 2.04
N THR A 145 9.84 -8.77 2.87
CA THR A 145 10.89 -9.50 3.60
C THR A 145 11.80 -10.31 2.68
N SER A 146 11.28 -10.88 1.59
CA SER A 146 12.06 -11.59 0.59
C SER A 146 12.86 -10.63 -0.29
N GLY A 147 12.32 -9.44 -0.57
CA GLY A 147 13.05 -8.35 -1.22
C GLY A 147 14.14 -7.75 -0.33
N SER A 148 13.99 -7.85 0.99
CA SER A 148 14.87 -7.23 2.00
C SER A 148 15.81 -8.22 2.69
N ARG A 149 16.20 -9.30 1.99
CA ARG A 149 17.13 -10.32 2.51
C ARG A 149 18.46 -9.66 2.90
N GLY A 150 18.73 -9.56 4.20
CA GLY A 150 19.91 -8.87 4.75
C GLY A 150 19.56 -7.91 5.89
N THR A 151 18.30 -7.49 5.99
CA THR A 151 17.80 -6.69 7.12
C THR A 151 17.25 -7.60 8.19
N LYS A 152 17.91 -7.61 9.36
CA LYS A 152 17.41 -8.34 10.53
C LYS A 152 16.18 -7.63 11.09
N PRO A 153 15.20 -8.35 11.65
CA PRO A 153 14.06 -7.71 12.31
C PRO A 153 14.49 -6.66 13.34
N SER A 154 15.59 -6.89 14.06
CA SER A 154 16.15 -5.99 15.07
C SER A 154 16.52 -4.60 14.54
N PHE A 155 16.73 -4.47 13.23
CA PHE A 155 16.99 -3.18 12.60
C PHE A 155 15.86 -2.17 12.85
N PHE A 156 14.62 -2.64 13.04
CA PHE A 156 13.45 -1.80 13.28
C PHE A 156 13.03 -1.73 14.76
N ASP A 157 13.84 -2.21 15.71
CA ASP A 157 13.47 -2.29 17.13
C ASP A 157 13.09 -0.92 17.71
N HIS A 158 13.87 0.10 17.39
CA HIS A 158 13.64 1.46 17.88
C HIS A 158 12.35 2.05 17.32
N LEU A 159 12.11 1.87 16.02
CA LEU A 159 10.85 2.27 15.41
C LEU A 159 9.69 1.53 16.09
N ARG A 160 9.71 0.20 16.18
CA ARG A 160 8.63 -0.59 16.82
C ARG A 160 8.32 -0.19 18.27
N ALA A 161 9.31 0.28 19.02
CA ALA A 161 9.10 0.77 20.38
C ALA A 161 8.34 2.11 20.43
N ALA A 162 8.30 2.86 19.33
CA ALA A 162 7.54 4.10 19.23
C ALA A 162 6.04 3.80 19.15
N LYS A 163 5.27 4.34 20.11
CA LYS A 163 3.82 4.12 20.27
C LYS A 163 2.98 4.44 19.02
N LEU A 164 3.43 5.39 18.20
CA LEU A 164 2.73 5.83 17.00
C LEU A 164 3.28 5.18 15.72
N SER A 165 3.91 4.02 15.83
CA SER A 165 4.50 3.32 14.69
C SER A 165 3.97 1.90 14.54
N HIS A 166 3.78 1.48 13.28
CA HIS A 166 3.40 0.12 12.92
C HIS A 166 4.27 -0.37 11.76
N LEU A 167 4.81 -1.58 11.90
CA LEU A 167 5.70 -2.21 10.92
C LEU A 167 5.08 -3.50 10.42
N PHE A 168 5.00 -3.64 9.09
CA PHE A 168 4.30 -4.71 8.42
C PHE A 168 5.24 -5.43 7.44
N PRO A 169 5.91 -6.51 7.90
CA PRO A 169 6.72 -7.35 7.02
C PRO A 169 5.82 -8.21 6.13
N LEU A 170 5.83 -7.98 4.81
CA LEU A 170 5.17 -8.85 3.85
C LEU A 170 6.01 -10.12 3.65
N GLN A 171 5.46 -11.29 3.97
CA GLN A 171 6.02 -12.61 3.66
C GLN A 171 5.24 -13.25 2.51
N LYS A 172 5.95 -13.60 1.42
CA LYS A 172 5.37 -14.25 0.23
C LYS A 172 4.71 -15.62 0.50
N SER A 173 5.05 -16.31 1.59
CA SER A 173 4.44 -17.63 1.89
C SER A 173 3.01 -17.53 2.41
N THR A 174 2.59 -16.37 2.89
CA THR A 174 1.25 -16.12 3.44
C THR A 174 0.52 -15.00 2.70
N GLY A 175 1.20 -14.09 2.01
CA GLY A 175 0.55 -12.99 1.28
C GLY A 175 -0.23 -12.05 2.21
N LEU A 176 0.11 -12.06 3.49
CA LEU A 176 -0.72 -11.52 4.56
C LEU A 176 0.06 -10.64 5.52
N LEU A 177 -0.60 -9.57 5.93
CA LEU A 177 -0.28 -8.86 7.15
C LEU A 177 -0.50 -9.82 8.34
N PRO A 178 0.39 -9.86 9.34
CA PRO A 178 0.16 -10.62 10.57
C PRO A 178 -1.22 -10.29 11.18
N HIS A 179 -1.91 -11.25 11.79
CA HIS A 179 -3.28 -11.04 12.30
C HIS A 179 -3.38 -9.80 13.23
N ASP A 180 -2.37 -9.57 14.06
CA ASP A 180 -2.27 -8.42 14.99
C ASP A 180 -2.09 -7.05 14.26
N SER A 181 -1.71 -7.09 12.98
CA SER A 181 -1.51 -5.91 12.14
C SER A 181 -2.80 -5.36 11.56
N ILE A 182 -3.82 -6.22 11.44
CA ILE A 182 -5.11 -5.90 10.80
C ILE A 182 -6.05 -5.25 11.82
N THR A 183 -6.05 -5.70 13.08
CA THR A 183 -6.91 -5.14 14.13
C THR A 183 -6.59 -3.67 14.44
N THR A 184 -5.31 -3.27 14.30
CA THR A 184 -4.90 -1.88 14.48
C THR A 184 -5.43 -0.94 13.38
N TYR A 185 -5.88 -1.50 12.25
CA TYR A 185 -6.45 -0.77 11.12
C TYR A 185 -7.95 -0.44 11.32
N ILE A 186 -8.64 -1.16 12.21
CA ILE A 186 -10.10 -1.02 12.43
C ILE A 186 -10.41 -0.17 13.66
N GLU A 187 -9.50 -0.07 14.64
CA GLU A 187 -9.75 0.65 15.90
C GLU A 187 -9.28 2.13 15.93
N ASN A 188 -9.02 2.79 14.79
CA ASN A 188 -8.55 4.19 14.78
C ASN A 188 -9.06 5.07 13.62
#